data_AF-A0A953TY86-F1
#
_entry.id   AF-A0A953TY86-F1
#
_cell.length_a   1.000
_cell.length_b   1.000
_cell.length_c   1.000
_cell.angle_alpha   90.00
_cell.angle_beta   90.00
_cell.angle_gamma   90.00
#
_symmetry.space_group_name_H-M   'P 1'
#
loop_
_entity.id
_entity.type
_entity.pdbx_description
1 polymer ?
#
loop_
_entity_poly.entity_id
_entity_poly.type
_entity_poly.pdbx_seq_one_letter_code
_entity_poly.pdbx_strand_id
1 'polypeptide(L)'
;MSTRVITTVAEMKAFALEVRARGKSLALVPTMGALHEGHLGLVHQAKRQTDVVVVSIYVNPKQFGPQEDFDRYPRDLNKDIEALTPLKVDAAFAPCDAEMYPDGFGTRIEPGEIAKPLEGATRPGHFHGVTTVVLKLFNIVHPDVAYFGQKDIQQVQVIRRMVEDLNLDVRLVICPTAREPDGLARSSRNTYLGPEDRRAALALLHALRRAEQMVHGGETDAEKLLDEMHRVVAAEPRAQLDYAAVVDPTRLEPVRRVTAGSVAVVAARVGGVHLIDNVILGPSGSSAELLLQLALTARPVMDTGARLPGLEADALRMRIEVCRDCAAVSAVLLPPHEFLVKYLKRDYADLNAIKIVVIARDSPLNADHFIYRRPADMHRFAAGLYELIGVRDFAEFKSRFALTDAIRCHSNATRAPEKALANCVRHLRDELKLFPGLETLIVLGEDAYLQFQRHILGRDAPAIPGFDELLKEQGWAKESVCLPDFDGRAVTAFYCHHPTYGYKRTPSIAKLLG
;
A
#
# COMPACT_ATOMS: atom_id res chain seq x y z
N MET A 1 18.69 9.84 23.51
CA MET A 1 17.60 9.29 24.31
C MET A 1 17.68 7.79 24.20
N SER A 2 17.71 7.08 25.31
CA SER A 2 17.72 5.61 25.38
C SER A 2 16.32 5.05 25.10
N THR A 3 16.24 3.87 24.48
CA THR A 3 14.98 3.16 24.28
C THR A 3 14.31 2.88 25.62
N ARG A 4 13.05 3.29 25.80
CA ARG A 4 12.29 3.00 27.02
C ARG A 4 11.80 1.55 27.01
N VAL A 5 12.21 0.73 27.99
CA VAL A 5 11.67 -0.63 28.15
C VAL A 5 10.39 -0.55 28.97
N ILE A 6 9.30 -1.10 28.44
CA ILE A 6 7.98 -1.17 29.07
C ILE A 6 7.59 -2.64 29.20
N THR A 7 7.26 -3.08 30.41
CA THR A 7 7.00 -4.52 30.69
C THR A 7 5.55 -4.81 31.08
N THR A 8 4.72 -3.79 31.34
CA THR A 8 3.32 -3.98 31.73
C THR A 8 2.37 -3.39 30.70
N VAL A 9 1.20 -4.02 30.56
CA VAL A 9 0.11 -3.55 29.67
C VAL A 9 -0.37 -2.17 30.09
N ALA A 10 -0.48 -1.92 31.40
CA ALA A 10 -0.94 -0.65 31.93
C ALA A 10 0.00 0.51 31.54
N GLU A 11 1.31 0.34 31.69
CA GLU A 11 2.29 1.35 31.29
C GLU A 11 2.33 1.57 29.78
N MET A 12 2.19 0.50 28.98
CA MET A 12 2.18 0.62 27.52
C MET A 12 0.95 1.40 27.04
N LYS A 13 -0.23 1.14 27.63
CA LYS A 13 -1.44 1.91 27.34
C LYS A 13 -1.29 3.38 27.74
N ALA A 14 -0.71 3.65 28.91
CA ALA A 14 -0.45 5.03 29.36
C ALA A 14 0.49 5.78 28.40
N PHE A 15 1.56 5.13 27.95
CA PHE A 15 2.48 5.69 26.96
C PHE A 15 1.76 5.97 25.61
N ALA A 16 0.96 5.03 25.11
CA ALA A 16 0.23 5.22 23.86
C ALA A 16 -0.77 6.39 23.95
N LEU A 17 -1.48 6.53 25.08
CA LEU A 17 -2.39 7.65 25.33
C LEU A 17 -1.64 8.99 25.38
N GLU A 18 -0.45 9.05 25.99
CA GLU A 18 0.39 10.25 26.03
C GLU A 18 0.85 10.67 24.63
N VAL A 19 1.27 9.71 23.79
CA VAL A 19 1.65 9.95 22.40
C VAL A 19 0.47 10.52 21.60
N ARG A 20 -0.71 9.91 21.75
CA ARG A 20 -1.94 10.35 21.09
C ARG A 20 -2.41 11.73 21.56
N ALA A 21 -2.32 12.02 22.86
CA ALA A 21 -2.65 13.32 23.43
C ALA A 21 -1.77 14.45 22.87
N ARG A 22 -0.54 14.13 22.48
CA ARG A 22 0.39 15.05 21.79
C ARG A 22 0.16 15.15 20.28
N GLY A 23 -0.82 14.44 19.74
CA GLY A 23 -1.11 14.42 18.30
C GLY A 23 -0.01 13.79 17.44
N LYS A 24 0.85 12.96 18.03
CA LYS A 24 1.93 12.26 17.34
C LYS A 24 1.45 10.93 16.77
N SER A 25 2.00 10.55 15.63
CA SER A 25 1.79 9.23 15.03
C SER A 25 2.62 8.14 15.71
N LEU A 26 2.03 6.96 15.90
CA LEU A 26 2.63 5.81 16.58
C LEU A 26 2.69 4.61 15.63
N ALA A 27 3.89 4.08 15.41
CA ALA A 27 4.12 2.82 14.72
C ALA A 27 4.36 1.67 15.70
N LEU A 28 3.87 0.48 15.34
CA LEU A 28 4.18 -0.79 15.99
C LEU A 28 4.98 -1.71 15.06
N VAL A 29 6.08 -2.26 15.55
CA VAL A 29 6.80 -3.38 14.93
C VAL A 29 6.67 -4.59 15.87
N PRO A 30 5.74 -5.53 15.60
CA PRO A 30 5.59 -6.71 16.43
C PRO A 30 6.66 -7.76 16.12
N THR A 31 7.35 -8.24 17.16
CA THR A 31 8.42 -9.24 17.04
C THR A 31 8.36 -10.25 18.19
N MET A 32 9.03 -11.39 18.01
CA MET A 32 9.29 -12.34 19.09
C MET A 32 10.66 -12.14 19.76
N GLY A 33 11.37 -11.05 19.46
CA GLY A 33 12.77 -10.86 19.87
C GLY A 33 13.76 -11.58 18.95
N ALA A 34 14.99 -11.77 19.45
CA ALA A 34 16.13 -12.27 18.68
C ALA A 34 16.31 -11.48 17.36
N LEU A 35 16.43 -10.17 17.53
CA LEU A 35 16.39 -9.21 16.45
C LEU A 35 17.54 -9.40 15.47
N HIS A 36 17.26 -9.12 14.20
CA HIS A 36 18.20 -9.23 13.09
C HIS A 36 17.88 -8.15 12.06
N GLU A 37 18.73 -7.97 11.05
CA GLU A 37 18.57 -6.93 10.02
C GLU A 37 17.18 -6.85 9.39
N GLY A 38 16.47 -7.98 9.24
CA GLY A 38 15.06 -7.95 8.83
C GLY A 38 14.15 -7.13 9.76
N HIS A 39 14.24 -7.34 11.08
CA HIS A 39 13.51 -6.56 12.08
C HIS A 39 13.97 -5.11 12.11
N LEU A 40 15.28 -4.88 12.05
CA LEU A 40 15.86 -3.53 12.05
C LEU A 40 15.44 -2.73 10.81
N GLY A 41 15.26 -3.39 9.66
CA GLY A 41 14.69 -2.80 8.45
C GLY A 41 13.24 -2.32 8.63
N LEU A 42 12.41 -3.10 9.33
CA LEU A 42 11.04 -2.66 9.68
C LEU A 42 11.08 -1.40 10.56
N VAL A 43 11.96 -1.37 11.55
CA VAL A 43 12.13 -0.23 12.45
C VAL A 43 12.60 1.02 11.69
N HIS A 44 13.57 0.88 10.78
CA HIS A 44 14.01 2.00 9.94
C HIS A 44 12.86 2.57 9.11
N GLN A 45 12.05 1.70 8.50
CA GLN A 45 10.90 2.16 7.72
C GLN A 45 9.86 2.86 8.61
N ALA A 46 9.62 2.35 9.82
CA ALA A 46 8.75 2.98 10.80
C ALA A 46 9.24 4.37 11.21
N LYS A 47 10.53 4.53 11.53
CA LYS A 47 11.13 5.84 11.91
C LYS A 47 11.07 6.88 10.79
N ARG A 48 11.04 6.46 9.52
CA ARG A 48 10.90 7.39 8.37
C ARG A 48 9.48 7.92 8.21
N GLN A 49 8.48 7.18 8.67
CA GLN A 49 7.07 7.43 8.36
C GLN A 49 6.24 7.90 9.56
N THR A 50 6.73 7.71 10.79
CA THR A 50 5.99 8.01 12.03
C THR A 50 6.85 8.75 13.05
N ASP A 51 6.19 9.41 14.01
CA ASP A 51 6.87 10.23 15.03
C ASP A 51 7.40 9.39 16.19
N VAL A 52 6.71 8.31 16.53
CA VAL A 52 7.01 7.41 17.65
C VAL A 52 6.97 5.96 17.16
N VAL A 53 8.00 5.18 17.49
CA VAL A 53 8.08 3.74 17.16
C VAL A 53 8.14 2.90 18.43
N VAL A 54 7.22 1.94 18.52
CA VAL A 54 7.20 0.88 19.52
C VAL A 54 7.58 -0.43 18.87
N VAL A 55 8.56 -1.14 19.43
CA VAL A 55 8.88 -2.52 19.05
C VAL A 55 8.36 -3.43 20.16
N SER A 56 7.49 -4.39 19.85
CA SER A 56 7.14 -5.41 20.85
C SER A 56 8.05 -6.61 20.73
N ILE A 57 8.49 -7.14 21.87
CA ILE A 57 9.39 -8.29 22.00
C ILE A 57 8.68 -9.29 22.90
N TYR A 58 7.96 -10.23 22.29
CA TYR A 58 7.18 -11.21 23.03
C TYR A 58 7.10 -12.55 22.28
N VAL A 59 7.73 -13.59 22.85
CA VAL A 59 7.62 -14.96 22.33
C VAL A 59 6.27 -15.54 22.73
N ASN A 60 5.27 -15.34 21.90
CA ASN A 60 3.89 -15.75 22.19
C ASN A 60 3.75 -17.29 22.29
N PRO A 61 3.45 -17.89 23.45
CA PRO A 61 3.28 -19.34 23.55
C PRO A 61 2.12 -19.89 22.71
N LYS A 62 1.05 -19.11 22.48
CA LYS A 62 -0.15 -19.60 21.80
C LYS A 62 0.01 -19.83 20.30
N GLN A 63 1.10 -19.37 19.69
CA GLN A 63 1.38 -19.61 18.26
C GLN A 63 2.38 -20.73 18.01
N PHE A 64 2.80 -21.45 19.05
CA PHE A 64 3.66 -22.63 18.94
C PHE A 64 2.87 -23.92 19.17
N GLY A 65 3.11 -24.91 18.32
CA GLY A 65 2.61 -26.27 18.53
C GLY A 65 3.40 -27.03 19.62
N PRO A 66 2.86 -28.13 20.17
CA PRO A 66 3.52 -28.90 21.25
C PRO A 66 4.90 -29.46 20.91
N GLN A 67 5.18 -29.68 19.62
CA GLN A 67 6.45 -30.22 19.12
C GLN A 67 7.32 -29.14 18.46
N GLU A 68 6.94 -27.87 18.57
CA GLU A 68 7.69 -26.76 17.99
C GLU A 68 8.77 -26.24 18.95
N ASP A 69 9.51 -25.24 18.49
CA ASP A 69 10.72 -24.75 19.12
C ASP A 69 10.50 -23.72 20.25
N PHE A 70 9.34 -23.73 20.92
CA PHE A 70 9.01 -22.70 21.94
C PHE A 70 10.06 -22.64 23.05
N ASP A 71 10.41 -23.78 23.66
CA ASP A 71 11.39 -23.82 24.77
C ASP A 71 12.80 -23.45 24.33
N ARG A 72 13.12 -23.69 23.06
CA ARG A 72 14.44 -23.42 22.46
C ARG A 72 14.54 -22.05 21.80
N TYR A 73 13.42 -21.33 21.65
CA TYR A 73 13.39 -20.03 20.98
C TYR A 73 14.37 -19.05 21.63
N PRO A 74 15.25 -18.39 20.85
CA PRO A 74 16.25 -17.47 21.39
C PRO A 74 15.58 -16.30 22.12
N ARG A 75 16.00 -16.08 23.37
CA ARG A 75 15.49 -15.00 24.24
C ARG A 75 16.68 -14.29 24.86
N ASP A 76 16.98 -13.09 24.36
CA ASP A 76 18.00 -12.20 24.93
C ASP A 76 17.53 -10.75 24.78
N LEU A 77 16.74 -10.31 25.76
CA LEU A 77 16.17 -8.96 25.75
C LEU A 77 17.25 -7.89 25.75
N ASN A 78 18.37 -8.09 26.45
CA ASN A 78 19.45 -7.10 26.51
C ASN A 78 20.06 -6.89 25.13
N LYS A 79 20.38 -7.97 24.43
CA LYS A 79 20.90 -7.93 23.06
C LYS A 79 19.89 -7.29 22.08
N ASP A 80 18.60 -7.57 22.25
CA ASP A 80 17.56 -6.95 21.43
C ASP A 80 17.50 -5.43 21.67
N ILE A 81 17.55 -4.96 22.93
CA ILE A 81 17.58 -3.52 23.25
C ILE A 81 18.85 -2.84 22.74
N GLU A 82 20.01 -3.50 22.85
CA GLU A 82 21.27 -3.03 22.27
C GLU A 82 21.15 -2.85 20.76
N ALA A 83 20.56 -3.81 20.04
CA ALA A 83 20.33 -3.71 18.60
C ALA A 83 19.37 -2.56 18.21
N LEU A 84 18.41 -2.22 19.06
CA LEU A 84 17.48 -1.10 18.84
C LEU A 84 18.08 0.28 19.17
N THR A 85 19.12 0.33 20.00
CA THR A 85 19.70 1.59 20.52
C THR A 85 20.17 2.55 19.41
N PRO A 86 20.91 2.09 18.37
CA PRO A 86 21.31 2.96 17.25
C PRO A 86 20.14 3.57 16.48
N LEU A 87 18.98 2.90 16.49
CA LEU A 87 17.77 3.29 15.75
C LEU A 87 16.91 4.30 16.51
N LYS A 88 17.26 4.58 17.77
CA LYS A 88 16.53 5.52 18.64
C LYS A 88 15.03 5.18 18.69
N VAL A 89 14.73 3.89 18.90
CA VAL A 89 13.36 3.42 19.14
C VAL A 89 12.83 4.09 20.41
N ASP A 90 11.57 4.52 20.37
CA ASP A 90 10.98 5.30 21.44
C ASP A 90 10.59 4.41 22.63
N ALA A 91 10.04 3.21 22.36
CA ALA A 91 9.81 2.19 23.37
C ALA A 91 9.97 0.75 22.86
N ALA A 92 10.44 -0.14 23.74
CA ALA A 92 10.39 -1.58 23.57
C ALA A 92 9.38 -2.17 24.56
N PHE A 93 8.30 -2.78 24.05
CA PHE A 93 7.28 -3.43 24.85
C PHE A 93 7.60 -4.91 25.02
N ALA A 94 8.06 -5.31 26.21
CA ALA A 94 8.51 -6.67 26.53
C ALA A 94 7.72 -7.25 27.71
N PRO A 95 6.43 -7.57 27.52
CA PRO A 95 5.59 -8.12 28.58
C PRO A 95 5.93 -9.57 28.91
N CYS A 96 5.58 -10.02 30.11
CA CYS A 96 5.56 -11.44 30.47
C CYS A 96 4.25 -12.11 30.08
N ASP A 97 4.20 -13.43 30.17
CA ASP A 97 3.00 -14.21 29.82
C ASP A 97 1.80 -13.86 30.70
N ALA A 98 1.98 -13.56 31.98
CA ALA A 98 0.89 -13.19 32.88
C ALA A 98 0.24 -11.83 32.52
N GLU A 99 1.03 -10.90 31.96
CA GLU A 99 0.54 -9.61 31.45
C GLU A 99 -0.29 -9.80 30.17
N MET A 100 0.15 -10.70 29.29
CA MET A 100 -0.55 -10.97 28.03
C MET A 100 -1.73 -11.92 28.22
N TYR A 101 -1.60 -12.95 29.04
CA TYR A 101 -2.57 -14.03 29.22
C TYR A 101 -2.79 -14.28 30.72
N PRO A 102 -3.58 -13.44 31.41
CA PRO A 102 -3.89 -13.62 32.82
C PRO A 102 -4.68 -14.92 33.07
N ASP A 103 -4.70 -15.35 34.32
CA ASP A 103 -5.43 -16.55 34.74
C ASP A 103 -6.89 -16.51 34.27
N GLY A 104 -7.34 -17.62 33.65
CA GLY A 104 -8.68 -17.72 33.08
C GLY A 104 -8.87 -17.08 31.70
N PHE A 105 -7.80 -16.65 31.01
CA PHE A 105 -7.91 -16.12 29.64
C PHE A 105 -8.55 -17.15 28.67
N GLY A 106 -9.80 -16.87 28.26
CA GLY A 106 -10.60 -17.77 27.42
C GLY A 106 -10.91 -17.26 26.00
N THR A 107 -10.51 -16.03 25.65
CA THR A 107 -10.84 -15.43 24.34
C THR A 107 -9.84 -15.87 23.27
N ARG A 108 -10.34 -16.21 22.07
CA ARG A 108 -9.51 -16.50 20.89
C ARG A 108 -10.11 -15.91 19.63
N ILE A 109 -9.26 -15.62 18.65
CA ILE A 109 -9.69 -15.24 17.29
C ILE A 109 -9.65 -16.47 16.39
N GLU A 110 -10.69 -16.61 15.55
CA GLU A 110 -10.79 -17.59 14.50
C GLU A 110 -10.36 -16.94 13.18
N PRO A 111 -9.21 -17.29 12.59
CA PRO A 111 -8.59 -16.55 11.49
C PRO A 111 -9.20 -16.84 10.10
N GLY A 112 -10.30 -17.59 10.01
CA GLY A 112 -11.05 -17.85 8.78
C GLY A 112 -10.34 -18.77 7.78
N GLU A 113 -10.88 -18.87 6.56
CA GLU A 113 -10.40 -19.83 5.53
C GLU A 113 -8.97 -19.55 5.06
N ILE A 114 -8.56 -18.28 5.00
CA ILE A 114 -7.23 -17.85 4.53
C ILE A 114 -6.07 -18.41 5.39
N ALA A 115 -6.37 -18.79 6.63
CA ALA A 115 -5.42 -19.34 7.58
C ALA A 115 -5.34 -20.87 7.55
N LYS A 116 -6.17 -21.57 6.76
CA LYS A 116 -6.17 -23.05 6.69
C LYS A 116 -5.09 -23.65 5.78
N PRO A 117 -4.77 -23.12 4.59
CA PRO A 117 -3.78 -23.74 3.70
C PRO A 117 -2.34 -23.44 4.16
N LEU A 118 -1.35 -24.02 3.48
CA LEU A 118 0.08 -23.71 3.64
C LEU A 118 0.58 -23.87 5.09
N GLU A 119 1.03 -22.79 5.74
CA GLU A 119 1.47 -22.82 7.14
C GLU A 119 0.35 -23.25 8.08
N GLY A 120 -0.91 -22.93 7.75
CA GLY A 120 -2.07 -23.32 8.52
C GLY A 120 -2.26 -24.83 8.62
N ALA A 121 -2.04 -25.52 7.50
CA ALA A 121 -2.14 -26.96 7.41
C ALA A 121 -0.93 -27.63 8.07
N THR A 122 0.26 -27.04 7.92
CA THR A 122 1.52 -27.55 8.46
C THR A 122 1.63 -27.31 9.97
N ARG A 123 1.01 -26.23 10.48
CA ARG A 123 1.09 -25.77 11.87
C ARG A 123 -0.31 -25.49 12.44
N PRO A 124 -1.12 -26.54 12.69
CA PRO A 124 -2.47 -26.37 13.21
C PRO A 124 -2.48 -25.55 14.51
N GLY A 125 -3.39 -24.57 14.61
CA GLY A 125 -3.45 -23.68 15.77
C GLY A 125 -2.61 -22.40 15.64
N HIS A 126 -1.58 -22.38 14.78
CA HIS A 126 -0.61 -21.28 14.69
C HIS A 126 -1.26 -19.91 14.51
N PHE A 127 -2.15 -19.78 13.51
CA PHE A 127 -2.78 -18.49 13.20
C PHE A 127 -3.84 -18.04 14.21
N HIS A 128 -4.39 -18.93 15.04
CA HIS A 128 -5.19 -18.49 16.20
C HIS A 128 -4.31 -17.75 17.20
N GLY A 129 -3.11 -18.30 17.47
CA GLY A 129 -2.12 -17.68 18.33
C GLY A 129 -1.69 -16.31 17.80
N VAL A 130 -1.34 -16.23 16.52
CA VAL A 130 -0.93 -15.00 15.83
C VAL A 130 -2.04 -13.95 15.90
N THR A 131 -3.25 -14.25 15.42
CA THR A 131 -4.34 -13.26 15.37
C THR A 131 -4.72 -12.78 16.76
N THR A 132 -4.76 -13.69 17.74
CA THR A 132 -5.05 -13.34 19.14
C THR A 132 -3.99 -12.40 19.72
N VAL A 133 -2.69 -12.68 19.54
CA VAL A 133 -1.63 -11.82 20.10
C VAL A 133 -1.56 -10.47 19.36
N VAL A 134 -1.67 -10.46 18.04
CA VAL A 134 -1.60 -9.23 17.24
C VAL A 134 -2.78 -8.31 17.56
N LEU A 135 -4.00 -8.84 17.67
CA LEU A 135 -5.16 -8.04 18.08
C LEU A 135 -4.98 -7.46 19.48
N LYS A 136 -4.41 -8.22 20.42
CA LYS A 136 -4.09 -7.70 21.76
C LYS A 136 -3.06 -6.57 21.68
N LEU A 137 -1.99 -6.74 20.90
CA LEU A 137 -0.98 -5.69 20.72
C LEU A 137 -1.60 -4.42 20.11
N PHE A 138 -2.49 -4.54 19.11
CA PHE A 138 -3.21 -3.39 18.56
C PHE A 138 -4.10 -2.69 19.60
N ASN A 139 -4.77 -3.43 20.47
CA ASN A 139 -5.59 -2.88 21.57
C ASN A 139 -4.78 -2.35 22.76
N ILE A 140 -3.49 -2.69 22.88
CA ILE A 140 -2.62 -2.21 23.96
C ILE A 140 -1.86 -0.97 23.49
N VAL A 141 -1.29 -1.03 22.29
CA VAL A 141 -0.40 -0.02 21.74
C VAL A 141 -1.16 1.06 20.97
N HIS A 142 -2.36 0.74 20.47
CA HIS A 142 -3.17 1.63 19.60
C HIS A 142 -2.34 2.30 18.48
N PRO A 143 -1.60 1.53 17.66
CA PRO A 143 -0.76 2.10 16.62
C PRO A 143 -1.59 2.66 15.46
N ASP A 144 -1.16 3.78 14.88
CA ASP A 144 -1.67 4.25 13.60
C ASP A 144 -1.19 3.35 12.45
N VAL A 145 0.01 2.77 12.59
CA VAL A 145 0.66 1.95 11.57
C VAL A 145 1.36 0.75 12.18
N ALA A 146 1.22 -0.44 11.58
CA ALA A 146 1.95 -1.63 11.98
C ALA A 146 2.79 -2.20 10.82
N TYR A 147 4.03 -2.58 11.11
CA TYR A 147 5.01 -3.03 10.12
C TYR A 147 5.24 -4.53 10.22
N PHE A 148 5.12 -5.22 9.09
CA PHE A 148 5.32 -6.67 8.99
C PHE A 148 6.25 -7.01 7.82
N GLY A 149 6.97 -8.12 7.93
CA GLY A 149 7.84 -8.60 6.86
C GLY A 149 7.08 -9.47 5.85
N GLN A 150 7.39 -9.30 4.56
CA GLN A 150 6.89 -10.13 3.46
C GLN A 150 7.23 -11.62 3.64
N LYS A 151 8.34 -11.93 4.33
CA LYS A 151 8.79 -13.32 4.56
C LYS A 151 7.65 -14.22 5.05
N ASP A 152 6.83 -13.71 5.97
CA ASP A 152 5.68 -14.42 6.53
C ASP A 152 4.40 -13.98 5.79
N ILE A 153 4.37 -14.13 4.45
CA ILE A 153 3.33 -13.54 3.58
C ILE A 153 1.91 -14.01 3.93
N GLN A 154 1.74 -15.27 4.33
CA GLN A 154 0.43 -15.76 4.79
C GLN A 154 0.02 -15.08 6.09
N GLN A 155 0.95 -14.90 7.03
CA GLN A 155 0.69 -14.16 8.27
C GLN A 155 0.21 -12.74 7.98
N VAL A 156 0.86 -12.07 7.04
CA VAL A 156 0.47 -10.72 6.58
C VAL A 156 -0.96 -10.70 6.06
N GLN A 157 -1.34 -11.65 5.19
CA GLN A 157 -2.71 -11.69 4.66
C GLN A 157 -3.75 -12.05 5.72
N VAL A 158 -3.44 -12.97 6.62
CA VAL A 158 -4.31 -13.32 7.76
C VAL A 158 -4.54 -12.09 8.66
N ILE A 159 -3.48 -11.34 8.98
CA ILE A 159 -3.58 -10.12 9.80
C ILE A 159 -4.33 -9.02 9.04
N ARG A 160 -4.07 -8.85 7.74
CA ARG A 160 -4.81 -7.90 6.90
C ARG A 160 -6.31 -8.22 6.91
N ARG A 161 -6.68 -9.48 6.73
CA ARG A 161 -8.08 -9.91 6.78
C ARG A 161 -8.70 -9.64 8.14
N MET A 162 -7.98 -9.93 9.22
CA MET A 162 -8.43 -9.60 10.59
C MET A 162 -8.64 -8.10 10.78
N VAL A 163 -7.75 -7.24 10.27
CA VAL A 163 -7.89 -5.78 10.33
C VAL A 163 -9.14 -5.31 9.57
N GLU A 164 -9.36 -5.85 8.37
CA GLU A 164 -10.53 -5.53 7.54
C GLU A 164 -11.85 -6.01 8.17
N ASP A 165 -11.92 -7.27 8.60
CA ASP A 165 -13.14 -7.88 9.15
C ASP A 165 -13.54 -7.30 10.51
N LEU A 166 -12.55 -6.92 11.34
CA LEU A 166 -12.78 -6.33 12.66
C LEU A 166 -12.81 -4.81 12.65
N ASN A 167 -12.71 -4.17 11.47
CA ASN A 167 -12.71 -2.71 11.30
C ASN A 167 -11.67 -2.01 12.19
N LEU A 168 -10.45 -2.55 12.24
CA LEU A 168 -9.40 -2.00 13.09
C LEU A 168 -8.80 -0.73 12.47
N ASP A 169 -8.66 0.31 13.27
CA ASP A 169 -8.04 1.59 12.88
C ASP A 169 -6.51 1.51 12.86
N VAL A 170 -5.94 0.57 12.10
CA VAL A 170 -4.49 0.39 11.95
C VAL A 170 -4.11 0.18 10.49
N ARG A 171 -3.16 0.96 10.00
CA ARG A 171 -2.61 0.79 8.65
C ARG A 171 -1.49 -0.24 8.66
N LEU A 172 -1.52 -1.21 7.75
CA LEU A 172 -0.43 -2.18 7.60
C LEU A 172 0.60 -1.69 6.58
N VAL A 173 1.89 -1.83 6.90
CA VAL A 173 3.00 -1.67 5.97
C VAL A 173 3.77 -2.98 5.88
N ILE A 174 3.92 -3.48 4.67
CA ILE A 174 4.62 -4.72 4.39
C ILE A 174 5.98 -4.35 3.81
N CYS A 175 7.04 -4.86 4.40
CA CYS A 175 8.41 -4.64 3.92
C CYS A 175 8.96 -5.88 3.23
N PRO A 176 9.77 -5.72 2.15
CA PRO A 176 10.38 -6.85 1.46
C PRO A 176 11.19 -7.76 2.39
N THR A 177 11.29 -9.03 2.03
CA THR A 177 12.10 -10.01 2.75
C THR A 177 13.57 -9.58 2.76
N ALA A 178 14.10 -9.31 3.96
CA ALA A 178 15.54 -9.09 4.13
C ALA A 178 16.29 -10.41 3.95
N ARG A 179 17.40 -10.37 3.21
CA ARG A 179 18.21 -11.54 2.87
C ARG A 179 19.62 -11.43 3.43
N GLU A 180 20.24 -12.58 3.67
CA GLU A 180 21.66 -12.71 3.93
C GLU A 180 22.46 -12.45 2.63
N PRO A 181 23.79 -12.25 2.68
CA PRO A 181 24.59 -11.95 1.48
C PRO A 181 24.49 -13.00 0.37
N ASP A 182 24.27 -14.26 0.72
CA ASP A 182 24.05 -15.38 -0.22
C ASP A 182 22.58 -15.53 -0.66
N GLY A 183 21.68 -14.69 -0.14
CA GLY A 183 20.28 -14.61 -0.52
C GLY A 183 19.32 -15.37 0.38
N LEU A 184 19.79 -16.13 1.38
CA LEU A 184 18.88 -16.82 2.31
C LEU A 184 17.99 -15.79 3.03
N ALA A 185 16.68 -16.05 3.12
CA ALA A 185 15.78 -15.21 3.90
C ALA A 185 16.23 -15.16 5.37
N ARG A 186 16.36 -13.96 5.94
CA ARG A 186 16.80 -13.80 7.33
C ARG A 186 15.73 -14.31 8.28
N SER A 187 16.14 -15.15 9.23
CA SER A 187 15.30 -15.63 10.32
C SER A 187 16.13 -15.84 11.58
N SER A 188 15.54 -15.60 12.75
CA SER A 188 16.13 -16.00 14.04
C SER A 188 16.43 -17.51 14.09
N ARG A 189 15.62 -18.33 13.40
CA ARG A 189 15.79 -19.78 13.30
C ARG A 189 17.01 -20.23 12.48
N ASN A 190 17.62 -19.34 11.68
CA ASN A 190 18.83 -19.69 10.93
C ASN A 190 20.00 -20.04 11.87
N THR A 191 19.97 -19.55 13.11
CA THR A 191 20.98 -19.84 14.14
C THR A 191 21.03 -21.30 14.57
N TYR A 192 19.99 -22.09 14.31
CA TYR A 192 19.95 -23.52 14.61
C TYR A 192 20.59 -24.39 13.52
N LEU A 193 20.85 -23.84 12.35
CA LEU A 193 21.37 -24.60 11.22
C LEU A 193 22.87 -24.84 11.40
N GLY A 194 23.27 -26.11 11.32
CA GLY A 194 24.69 -26.44 11.15
C GLY A 194 25.23 -25.93 9.81
N PRO A 195 26.56 -25.85 9.61
CA PRO A 195 27.14 -25.29 8.38
C PRO A 195 26.66 -25.95 7.08
N GLU A 196 26.44 -27.27 7.10
CA GLU A 196 25.96 -28.02 5.94
C GLU A 196 24.47 -27.76 5.67
N ASP A 197 23.65 -27.78 6.72
CA ASP A 197 22.22 -27.50 6.65
C ASP A 197 21.96 -26.04 6.25
N ARG A 198 22.82 -25.11 6.69
CA ARG A 198 22.76 -23.70 6.27
C ARG A 198 23.03 -23.52 4.79
N ARG A 199 23.92 -24.33 4.19
CA ARG A 199 24.12 -24.33 2.73
C ARG A 199 22.93 -24.97 2.02
N ALA A 200 22.42 -26.10 2.52
CA ALA A 200 21.24 -26.77 1.98
C ALA A 200 19.98 -25.88 2.00
N ALA A 201 19.84 -25.01 2.99
CA ALA A 201 18.74 -24.04 3.07
C ALA A 201 18.62 -23.10 1.86
N LEU A 202 19.69 -22.92 1.08
CA LEU A 202 19.64 -22.15 -0.17
C LEU A 202 18.80 -22.83 -1.26
N ALA A 203 18.45 -24.11 -1.12
CA ALA A 203 17.56 -24.82 -2.04
C ALA A 203 16.18 -24.12 -2.18
N LEU A 204 15.66 -23.53 -1.09
CA LEU A 204 14.40 -22.77 -1.13
C LEU A 204 14.53 -21.52 -2.03
N LEU A 205 15.61 -20.76 -1.86
CA LEU A 205 15.91 -19.60 -2.71
C LEU A 205 16.07 -20.02 -4.18
N HIS A 206 16.80 -21.11 -4.43
CA HIS A 206 17.03 -21.61 -5.79
C HIS A 206 15.72 -22.00 -6.47
N ALA A 207 14.80 -22.65 -5.74
CA ALA A 207 13.48 -23.00 -6.26
C ALA A 207 12.66 -21.75 -6.62
N LEU A 208 12.63 -20.75 -5.75
CA LEU A 208 11.92 -19.48 -6.01
C LEU A 208 12.53 -18.69 -7.17
N ARG A 209 13.87 -18.59 -7.24
CA ARG A 209 14.55 -17.94 -8.36
C ARG A 209 14.30 -18.66 -9.67
N ARG A 210 14.19 -19.99 -9.63
CA ARG A 210 13.88 -20.76 -10.82
C ARG A 210 12.46 -20.47 -11.33
N ALA A 211 11.48 -20.42 -10.44
CA ALA A 211 10.12 -20.00 -10.77
C ALA A 211 10.09 -18.58 -11.37
N GLU A 212 10.78 -17.62 -10.75
CA GLU A 212 10.91 -16.25 -11.26
C GLU A 212 11.53 -16.20 -12.66
N GLN A 213 12.62 -16.93 -12.90
CA GLN A 213 13.26 -17.02 -14.22
C GLN A 213 12.33 -17.60 -15.29
N MET A 214 11.51 -18.60 -14.94
CA MET A 214 10.52 -19.17 -15.88
C MET A 214 9.48 -18.12 -16.27
N VAL A 215 8.97 -17.35 -15.31
CA VAL A 215 8.04 -16.23 -15.57
C VAL A 215 8.68 -15.17 -16.45
N HIS A 216 9.94 -14.81 -16.18
CA HIS A 216 10.68 -13.87 -17.03
C HIS A 216 10.91 -14.42 -18.45
N GLY A 217 10.98 -15.73 -18.61
CA GLY A 217 11.02 -16.43 -19.90
C GLY A 217 9.65 -16.55 -20.59
N GLY A 218 8.57 -16.06 -19.98
CA GLY A 218 7.22 -16.06 -20.53
C GLY A 218 6.35 -17.26 -20.12
N GLU A 219 6.82 -18.11 -19.20
CA GLU A 219 5.98 -19.18 -18.67
C GLU A 219 4.85 -18.60 -17.82
N THR A 220 3.63 -19.08 -18.05
CA THR A 220 2.43 -18.65 -17.32
C THR A 220 1.69 -19.81 -16.67
N ASP A 221 2.08 -21.04 -16.95
CA ASP A 221 1.51 -22.24 -16.35
C ASP A 221 2.08 -22.49 -14.96
N ALA A 222 1.24 -22.37 -13.94
CA ALA A 222 1.66 -22.51 -12.54
C ALA A 222 2.07 -23.94 -12.18
N GLU A 223 1.52 -24.97 -12.85
CA GLU A 223 1.89 -26.37 -12.59
C GLU A 223 3.34 -26.63 -12.98
N LYS A 224 3.79 -26.07 -14.11
CA LYS A 224 5.20 -26.20 -14.52
C LYS A 224 6.17 -25.50 -13.58
N LEU A 225 5.80 -24.33 -13.05
CA LEU A 225 6.60 -23.65 -12.03
C LEU A 225 6.71 -24.53 -10.77
N LEU A 226 5.58 -25.12 -10.35
CA LEU A 226 5.52 -25.98 -9.17
C LEU A 226 6.38 -27.23 -9.34
N ASP A 227 6.28 -27.92 -10.48
CA ASP A 227 7.10 -29.09 -10.80
C ASP A 227 8.59 -28.78 -10.75
N GLU A 228 8.99 -27.62 -11.30
CA GLU A 228 10.37 -27.20 -11.28
C GLU A 228 10.84 -26.80 -9.89
N MET A 229 10.00 -26.11 -9.09
CA MET A 229 10.30 -25.83 -7.69
C MET A 229 10.51 -27.12 -6.88
N HIS A 230 9.64 -28.11 -7.06
CA HIS A 230 9.77 -29.44 -6.44
C HIS A 230 11.08 -30.10 -6.85
N ARG A 231 11.41 -30.11 -8.14
CA ARG A 231 12.64 -30.70 -8.66
C ARG A 231 13.88 -30.04 -8.07
N VAL A 232 13.89 -28.71 -7.93
CA VAL A 232 15.04 -27.96 -7.37
C VAL A 232 15.23 -28.27 -5.89
N VAL A 233 14.17 -28.32 -5.08
CA VAL A 233 14.30 -28.66 -3.66
C VAL A 233 14.69 -30.13 -3.47
N ALA A 234 14.09 -31.06 -4.23
CA ALA A 234 14.39 -32.48 -4.15
C ALA A 234 15.84 -32.85 -4.54
N ALA A 235 16.53 -31.97 -5.28
CA ALA A 235 17.94 -32.14 -5.61
C ALA A 235 18.88 -31.90 -4.42
N GLU A 236 18.40 -31.33 -3.31
CA GLU A 236 19.12 -31.17 -2.05
C GLU A 236 18.58 -32.15 -0.99
N PRO A 237 19.26 -33.30 -0.74
CA PRO A 237 18.74 -34.35 0.13
C PRO A 237 18.51 -33.92 1.59
N ARG A 238 19.14 -32.81 2.04
CA ARG A 238 18.95 -32.26 3.38
C ARG A 238 17.71 -31.40 3.51
N ALA A 239 17.08 -31.01 2.40
CA ALA A 239 15.88 -30.19 2.37
C ALA A 239 14.64 -31.07 2.15
N GLN A 240 13.89 -31.31 3.23
CA GLN A 240 12.61 -32.00 3.15
C GLN A 240 11.50 -30.99 2.90
N LEU A 241 10.95 -30.98 1.69
CA LEU A 241 9.85 -30.07 1.32
C LEU A 241 8.58 -30.38 2.15
N ASP A 242 8.06 -29.37 2.86
CA ASP A 242 6.73 -29.42 3.48
C ASP A 242 5.66 -29.07 2.44
N TYR A 243 5.87 -27.95 1.72
CA TYR A 243 5.05 -27.58 0.56
C TYR A 243 5.78 -26.61 -0.39
N ALA A 244 5.36 -26.60 -1.64
CA ALA A 244 5.54 -25.49 -2.57
C ALA A 244 4.20 -25.17 -3.23
N ALA A 245 3.95 -23.90 -3.53
CA ALA A 245 2.73 -23.48 -4.22
C ALA A 245 2.92 -22.16 -4.97
N VAL A 246 2.10 -21.94 -5.99
CA VAL A 246 1.90 -20.62 -6.60
C VAL A 246 0.47 -20.19 -6.34
N VAL A 247 0.29 -19.06 -5.64
CA VAL A 247 -0.99 -18.66 -5.07
C VAL A 247 -1.41 -17.25 -5.46
N ASP A 248 -2.71 -17.02 -5.39
CA ASP A 248 -3.29 -15.69 -5.40
C ASP A 248 -2.83 -14.92 -4.15
N PRO A 249 -2.32 -13.69 -4.28
CA PRO A 249 -1.73 -12.96 -3.17
C PRO A 249 -2.74 -12.54 -2.09
N THR A 250 -4.03 -12.46 -2.43
CA THR A 250 -5.10 -11.99 -1.52
C THR A 250 -5.82 -13.17 -0.86
N ARG A 251 -6.09 -14.23 -1.62
CA ARG A 251 -6.85 -15.41 -1.14
C ARG A 251 -5.97 -16.57 -0.69
N LEU A 252 -4.70 -16.58 -1.14
CA LEU A 252 -3.74 -17.68 -0.93
C LEU A 252 -4.22 -19.03 -1.47
N GLU A 253 -5.14 -18.99 -2.43
CA GLU A 253 -5.58 -20.17 -3.17
C GLU A 253 -4.61 -20.44 -4.33
N PRO A 254 -4.33 -21.72 -4.66
CA PRO A 254 -3.53 -22.07 -5.82
C PRO A 254 -4.09 -21.45 -7.11
N VAL A 255 -3.21 -20.89 -7.95
CA VAL A 255 -3.58 -20.40 -9.28
C VAL A 255 -3.19 -21.41 -10.34
N ARG A 256 -3.99 -21.51 -11.42
CA ARG A 256 -3.60 -22.28 -12.62
C ARG A 256 -2.68 -21.48 -13.54
N ARG A 257 -2.86 -20.16 -13.56
CA ARG A 257 -2.11 -19.25 -14.42
C ARG A 257 -1.44 -18.17 -13.60
N VAL A 258 -0.14 -18.00 -13.80
CA VAL A 258 0.65 -16.94 -13.20
C VAL A 258 0.28 -15.60 -13.83
N THR A 259 0.01 -14.62 -12.97
CA THR A 259 -0.16 -13.23 -13.32
C THR A 259 0.79 -12.37 -12.51
N ALA A 260 1.02 -11.13 -12.94
CA ALA A 260 1.80 -10.18 -12.16
C ALA A 260 1.15 -9.97 -10.78
N GLY A 261 1.92 -10.20 -9.71
CA GLY A 261 1.44 -10.20 -8.33
C GLY A 261 1.13 -11.59 -7.75
N SER A 262 1.10 -12.65 -8.57
CA SER A 262 1.04 -14.04 -8.05
C SER A 262 2.24 -14.33 -7.16
N VAL A 263 2.08 -15.19 -6.15
CA VAL A 263 3.16 -15.46 -5.17
C VAL A 263 3.57 -16.91 -5.24
N ALA A 264 4.84 -17.16 -5.50
CA ALA A 264 5.43 -18.47 -5.26
C ALA A 264 5.88 -18.55 -3.79
N VAL A 265 5.40 -19.57 -3.08
CA VAL A 265 5.68 -19.82 -1.66
C VAL A 265 6.30 -21.21 -1.50
N VAL A 266 7.24 -21.34 -0.56
CA VAL A 266 7.91 -22.61 -0.26
C VAL A 266 8.17 -22.74 1.24
N ALA A 267 7.98 -23.94 1.77
CA ALA A 267 8.38 -24.32 3.11
C ALA A 267 9.08 -25.69 3.08
N ALA A 268 10.16 -25.82 3.87
CA ALA A 268 10.89 -27.07 3.99
C ALA A 268 11.59 -27.18 5.35
N ARG A 269 11.82 -28.42 5.79
CA ARG A 269 12.64 -28.74 6.96
C ARG A 269 14.08 -29.00 6.52
N VAL A 270 15.02 -28.29 7.13
CA VAL A 270 16.46 -28.45 6.90
C VAL A 270 17.15 -28.57 8.26
N GLY A 271 17.83 -29.68 8.52
CA GLY A 271 18.43 -29.93 9.85
C GLY A 271 17.41 -29.94 11.00
N GLY A 272 16.14 -30.30 10.72
CA GLY A 272 15.03 -30.25 11.67
C GLY A 272 14.43 -28.85 11.89
N VAL A 273 14.95 -27.82 11.21
CA VAL A 273 14.43 -26.45 11.27
C VAL A 273 13.44 -26.24 10.15
N HIS A 274 12.21 -25.84 10.48
CA HIS A 274 11.20 -25.45 9.50
C HIS A 274 11.49 -24.03 8.98
N LEU A 275 11.80 -23.92 7.70
CA LEU A 275 12.14 -22.69 6.98
C LEU A 275 11.07 -22.37 5.95
N ILE A 276 10.80 -21.08 5.77
CA ILE A 276 9.85 -20.57 4.77
C ILE A 276 10.51 -19.46 3.95
N ASP A 277 10.13 -19.36 2.68
CA ASP A 277 10.48 -18.22 1.82
C ASP A 277 9.37 -18.02 0.77
N ASN A 278 9.36 -16.84 0.14
CA ASN A 278 8.44 -16.52 -0.95
C ASN A 278 9.03 -15.49 -1.90
N VAL A 279 8.52 -15.49 -3.14
CA VAL A 279 8.76 -14.44 -4.13
C VAL A 279 7.45 -14.05 -4.78
N ILE A 280 7.26 -12.74 -5.00
CA ILE A 280 6.13 -12.22 -5.76
C ILE A 280 6.56 -12.16 -7.22
N LEU A 281 5.82 -12.85 -8.08
CA LEU A 281 6.11 -13.01 -9.49
C LEU A 281 5.59 -11.79 -10.27
N GLY A 282 6.39 -11.30 -11.22
CA GLY A 282 6.03 -10.16 -12.04
C GLY A 282 6.99 -9.97 -13.22
N PRO A 283 6.85 -8.87 -13.96
CA PRO A 283 7.74 -8.57 -15.08
C PRO A 283 9.21 -8.41 -14.63
N SER A 284 10.13 -8.82 -15.51
CA SER A 284 11.57 -8.61 -15.28
C SER A 284 11.90 -7.14 -15.04
N GLY A 285 12.78 -6.87 -14.07
CA GLY A 285 13.18 -5.52 -13.67
C GLY A 285 12.21 -4.82 -12.70
N SER A 286 11.14 -5.47 -12.25
CA SER A 286 10.23 -4.90 -11.24
C SER A 286 10.94 -4.74 -9.90
N SER A 287 10.74 -3.60 -9.22
CA SER A 287 11.25 -3.44 -7.85
C SER A 287 10.44 -4.27 -6.85
N ALA A 288 11.03 -4.58 -5.69
CA ALA A 288 10.35 -5.32 -4.64
C ALA A 288 9.09 -4.58 -4.14
N GLU A 289 9.14 -3.25 -4.08
CA GLU A 289 8.01 -2.40 -3.71
C GLU A 289 6.87 -2.48 -4.73
N LEU A 290 7.19 -2.48 -6.02
CA LEU A 290 6.19 -2.63 -7.09
C LEU A 290 5.52 -4.01 -7.03
N LEU A 291 6.32 -5.06 -6.83
CA LEU A 291 5.80 -6.42 -6.71
C LEU A 291 4.88 -6.55 -5.49
N LEU A 292 5.28 -6.00 -4.33
CA LEU A 292 4.42 -5.92 -3.15
C LEU A 292 3.12 -5.18 -3.44
N GLN A 293 3.20 -4.04 -4.13
CA GLN A 293 2.01 -3.30 -4.52
C GLN A 293 1.10 -4.16 -5.42
N LEU A 294 1.64 -4.83 -6.43
CA LEU A 294 0.88 -5.71 -7.31
C LEU A 294 0.21 -6.85 -6.54
N ALA A 295 0.92 -7.52 -5.63
CA ALA A 295 0.35 -8.57 -4.80
C ALA A 295 -0.78 -8.06 -3.90
N LEU A 296 -0.58 -6.93 -3.24
CA LEU A 296 -1.52 -6.42 -2.24
C LEU A 296 -2.72 -5.67 -2.85
N THR A 297 -2.59 -5.18 -4.09
CA THR A 297 -3.63 -4.48 -4.84
C THR A 297 -4.31 -5.33 -5.90
N ALA A 298 -3.82 -6.54 -6.16
CA ALA A 298 -4.46 -7.48 -7.08
C ALA A 298 -5.94 -7.62 -6.70
N ARG A 299 -6.82 -7.24 -7.62
CA ARG A 299 -8.26 -7.42 -7.43
C ARG A 299 -8.51 -8.90 -7.21
N PRO A 300 -9.36 -9.30 -6.24
CA PRO A 300 -9.87 -10.66 -6.25
C PRO A 300 -10.50 -10.86 -7.63
N VAL A 301 -10.06 -11.89 -8.36
CA VAL A 301 -10.70 -12.31 -9.59
C VAL A 301 -12.13 -12.68 -9.21
N MET A 302 -13.06 -11.74 -9.30
CA MET A 302 -14.47 -12.00 -9.10
C MET A 302 -14.98 -12.70 -10.35
N ASP A 303 -15.38 -13.95 -10.17
CA ASP A 303 -16.29 -14.64 -11.08
C ASP A 303 -17.53 -13.75 -11.29
N THR A 304 -17.93 -13.58 -12.54
CA THR A 304 -18.95 -12.63 -13.00
C THR A 304 -20.39 -13.02 -12.62
N GLY A 305 -20.60 -13.85 -11.60
CA GLY A 305 -21.83 -14.61 -11.41
C GLY A 305 -22.66 -14.40 -10.13
N ALA A 306 -22.21 -13.68 -9.10
CA ALA A 306 -22.94 -13.63 -7.83
C ALA A 306 -23.48 -12.22 -7.50
N ARG A 307 -24.76 -11.97 -7.83
CA ARG A 307 -25.54 -10.83 -7.30
C ARG A 307 -26.41 -11.33 -6.14
N LEU A 308 -26.24 -10.75 -4.95
CA LEU A 308 -27.22 -10.85 -3.85
C LEU A 308 -28.05 -9.56 -3.80
N PRO A 309 -29.39 -9.64 -3.86
CA PRO A 309 -30.26 -8.46 -3.82
C PRO A 309 -30.75 -8.14 -2.40
N GLY A 310 -30.79 -6.84 -2.07
CA GLY A 310 -31.55 -6.30 -0.95
C GLY A 310 -30.71 -5.64 0.14
N LEU A 311 -31.06 -4.38 0.46
CA LEU A 311 -30.61 -3.52 1.57
C LEU A 311 -29.30 -2.72 1.36
N GLU A 312 -29.49 -1.41 1.12
CA GLU A 312 -28.68 -0.25 1.60
C GLU A 312 -27.15 -0.25 1.43
N ALA A 313 -26.57 -1.21 0.70
CA ALA A 313 -25.12 -1.32 0.52
C ALA A 313 -24.53 -0.22 -0.38
N ASP A 314 -25.30 0.34 -1.30
CA ASP A 314 -24.78 1.28 -2.31
C ASP A 314 -24.36 2.64 -1.71
N ALA A 315 -25.05 3.12 -0.67
CA ALA A 315 -24.71 4.38 0.00
C ALA A 315 -23.48 4.25 0.93
N LEU A 316 -23.33 3.09 1.60
CA LEU A 316 -22.16 2.79 2.43
C LEU A 316 -20.92 2.51 1.57
N ARG A 317 -21.11 1.81 0.44
CA ARG A 317 -20.08 1.55 -0.56
C ARG A 317 -19.61 2.85 -1.23
N MET A 318 -20.50 3.82 -1.50
CA MET A 318 -20.11 5.15 -1.99
C MET A 318 -19.24 5.96 -1.01
N ARG A 319 -19.45 5.84 0.31
CA ARG A 319 -18.60 6.54 1.30
C ARG A 319 -17.24 5.87 1.48
N ILE A 320 -17.17 4.55 1.31
CA ILE A 320 -15.94 3.76 1.46
C ILE A 320 -15.09 3.79 0.17
N GLU A 321 -15.69 3.74 -1.02
CA GLU A 321 -14.96 3.69 -2.29
C GLU A 321 -14.35 5.04 -2.70
N VAL A 322 -14.94 6.18 -2.29
CA VAL A 322 -14.36 7.51 -2.55
C VAL A 322 -13.09 7.79 -1.74
N CYS A 323 -12.82 6.99 -0.68
CA CYS A 323 -11.62 7.08 0.15
C CYS A 323 -10.54 6.03 -0.23
N ARG A 324 -10.93 4.99 -0.99
CA ARG A 324 -10.16 3.74 -1.13
C ARG A 324 -8.84 3.91 -1.90
N ASP A 325 -8.77 4.84 -2.84
CA ASP A 325 -7.55 5.05 -3.66
C ASP A 325 -6.60 6.15 -3.11
N CYS A 326 -7.02 6.99 -2.15
CA CYS A 326 -6.15 7.98 -1.50
C CYS A 326 -5.51 7.48 -0.19
N ALA A 327 -6.18 6.61 0.57
CA ALA A 327 -5.66 6.08 1.83
C ALA A 327 -4.68 4.91 1.67
N ALA A 328 -4.71 4.20 0.54
CA ALA A 328 -3.74 3.15 0.23
C ALA A 328 -2.37 3.71 -0.20
N VAL A 329 -2.31 4.92 -0.78
CA VAL A 329 -1.11 5.45 -1.44
C VAL A 329 -0.28 6.40 -0.58
N SER A 330 -0.79 6.96 0.53
CA SER A 330 0.04 7.81 1.40
C SER A 330 1.17 7.04 2.14
N ALA A 331 1.28 5.73 1.92
CA ALA A 331 2.33 4.85 2.44
C ALA A 331 3.03 3.96 1.39
N VAL A 332 2.60 4.02 0.13
CA VAL A 332 3.21 3.27 -0.97
C VAL A 332 4.05 4.28 -1.75
N LEU A 333 5.34 4.01 -1.93
CA LEU A 333 6.16 4.75 -2.90
C LEU A 333 5.39 4.82 -4.21
N LEU A 334 5.10 6.03 -4.67
CA LEU A 334 4.41 6.26 -5.94
C LEU A 334 5.16 5.50 -7.06
N PRO A 335 4.43 4.96 -8.06
CA PRO A 335 5.06 4.24 -9.15
C PRO A 335 6.07 5.15 -9.87
N PRO A 336 7.24 4.64 -10.29
CA PRO A 336 8.23 5.43 -11.03
C PRO A 336 7.64 6.09 -12.27
N HIS A 337 8.23 7.21 -12.70
CA HIS A 337 7.88 7.94 -13.92
C HIS A 337 7.62 7.00 -15.13
N GLU A 338 8.43 5.96 -15.29
CA GLU A 338 8.32 4.96 -16.36
C GLU A 338 7.00 4.16 -16.34
N PHE A 339 6.44 3.91 -15.15
CA PHE A 339 5.15 3.23 -15.00
C PHE A 339 3.98 4.18 -15.29
N LEU A 340 4.06 5.44 -14.86
CA LEU A 340 3.07 6.46 -15.22
C LEU A 340 3.04 6.67 -16.75
N VAL A 341 4.21 6.71 -17.40
CA VAL A 341 4.32 6.74 -18.87
C VAL A 341 3.64 5.53 -19.51
N LYS A 342 3.87 4.32 -19.01
CA LYS A 342 3.28 3.09 -19.58
C LYS A 342 1.76 3.02 -19.36
N TYR A 343 1.29 3.47 -18.20
CA TYR A 343 -0.13 3.55 -17.86
C TYR A 343 -0.84 4.58 -18.74
N LEU A 344 -0.31 5.81 -18.82
CA LEU A 344 -0.87 6.86 -19.66
C LEU A 344 -0.80 6.49 -21.15
N LYS A 345 0.25 5.81 -21.61
CA LYS A 345 0.34 5.32 -23.00
C LYS A 345 -0.75 4.32 -23.40
N ARG A 346 -1.43 3.68 -22.44
CA ARG A 346 -2.62 2.86 -22.70
C ARG A 346 -3.78 3.70 -23.23
N ASP A 347 -3.94 4.90 -22.68
CA ASP A 347 -5.07 5.78 -22.94
C ASP A 347 -4.68 6.95 -23.88
N TYR A 348 -3.38 7.26 -23.99
CA TYR A 348 -2.75 8.34 -24.75
C TYR A 348 -1.52 7.82 -25.53
N ALA A 349 -1.73 7.36 -26.77
CA ALA A 349 -0.66 6.73 -27.56
C ALA A 349 0.59 7.62 -27.78
N ASP A 350 0.41 8.94 -27.86
CA ASP A 350 1.49 9.94 -27.92
C ASP A 350 1.30 11.02 -26.85
N LEU A 351 2.15 11.02 -25.82
CA LEU A 351 2.11 12.01 -24.74
C LEU A 351 2.57 13.41 -25.20
N ASN A 352 3.33 13.51 -26.30
CA ASN A 352 3.74 14.81 -26.85
C ASN A 352 2.58 15.56 -27.51
N ALA A 353 1.57 14.82 -27.98
CA ALA A 353 0.37 15.38 -28.60
C ALA A 353 -0.58 16.01 -27.57
N ILE A 354 -0.39 15.73 -26.27
CA ILE A 354 -1.19 16.31 -25.19
C ILE A 354 -0.73 17.74 -24.94
N LYS A 355 -1.64 18.67 -25.25
CA LYS A 355 -1.42 20.12 -25.17
C LYS A 355 -2.14 20.74 -23.98
N ILE A 356 -3.16 20.05 -23.46
CA ILE A 356 -4.02 20.57 -22.41
C ILE A 356 -4.20 19.51 -21.32
N VAL A 357 -4.13 19.90 -20.05
CA VAL A 357 -4.42 19.01 -18.91
C VAL A 357 -5.53 19.61 -18.07
N VAL A 358 -6.51 18.78 -17.71
CA VAL A 358 -7.64 19.15 -16.87
C VAL A 358 -7.42 18.55 -15.48
N ILE A 359 -7.42 19.41 -14.46
CA ILE A 359 -7.28 19.10 -13.04
C ILE A 359 -8.67 19.24 -12.42
N ALA A 360 -9.33 18.12 -12.10
CA ALA A 360 -10.73 18.11 -11.71
C ALA A 360 -11.11 16.92 -10.81
N ARG A 361 -12.35 16.91 -10.32
CA ARG A 361 -12.96 15.81 -9.55
C ARG A 361 -14.01 15.08 -10.40
N ASP A 362 -13.63 14.19 -11.31
CA ASP A 362 -14.62 13.37 -12.03
C ASP A 362 -14.32 11.87 -11.95
N SER A 363 -14.95 11.21 -10.98
CA SER A 363 -14.90 9.76 -10.84
C SER A 363 -16.30 9.23 -10.53
N PRO A 364 -17.14 9.03 -11.55
CA PRO A 364 -18.31 8.19 -11.38
C PRO A 364 -17.88 6.72 -11.39
N LEU A 365 -18.43 5.93 -10.46
CA LEU A 365 -18.21 4.49 -10.31
C LEU A 365 -18.53 3.67 -11.58
N ASN A 366 -19.23 4.25 -12.54
CA ASN A 366 -19.52 3.68 -13.83
C ASN A 366 -18.80 4.47 -14.93
N ALA A 367 -17.95 3.80 -15.71
CA ALA A 367 -17.25 4.39 -16.85
C ALA A 367 -18.22 4.91 -17.94
N ASP A 368 -19.49 4.51 -17.91
CA ASP A 368 -20.56 5.02 -18.78
C ASP A 368 -21.18 6.34 -18.30
N HIS A 369 -20.88 6.76 -17.06
CA HIS A 369 -21.39 8.00 -16.44
C HIS A 369 -20.35 9.12 -16.45
N PHE A 370 -19.19 8.88 -17.09
CA PHE A 370 -18.17 9.89 -17.30
C PHE A 370 -18.80 11.08 -18.04
N ILE A 371 -18.81 12.26 -17.43
CA ILE A 371 -19.53 13.43 -17.95
C ILE A 371 -19.00 13.79 -19.35
N TYR A 372 -17.75 13.44 -19.64
CA TYR A 372 -17.08 13.66 -20.92
C TYR A 372 -17.35 12.58 -21.98
N ARG A 373 -17.83 11.37 -21.63
CA ARG A 373 -17.90 10.22 -22.56
C ARG A 373 -19.19 10.16 -23.40
N ARG A 374 -20.25 10.86 -22.99
CA ARG A 374 -21.54 10.90 -23.70
C ARG A 374 -21.80 12.25 -24.37
N PRO A 375 -21.31 12.47 -25.60
CA PRO A 375 -21.57 13.71 -26.34
C PRO A 375 -23.07 13.93 -26.64
N ALA A 376 -23.88 12.88 -26.67
CA ALA A 376 -25.34 12.99 -26.91
C ALA A 376 -26.15 13.46 -25.68
N ASP A 377 -25.61 13.28 -24.46
CA ASP A 377 -26.25 13.64 -23.19
C ASP A 377 -25.61 14.92 -22.58
N MET A 378 -24.90 15.72 -23.39
CA MET A 378 -24.01 16.78 -22.89
C MET A 378 -24.69 17.74 -21.92
N HIS A 379 -24.28 17.64 -20.65
CA HIS A 379 -24.46 18.70 -19.68
C HIS A 379 -23.85 20.00 -20.25
N ARG A 380 -24.50 21.17 -20.08
CA ARG A 380 -24.03 22.47 -20.62
C ARG A 380 -22.55 22.75 -20.32
N PHE A 381 -22.06 22.24 -19.20
CA PHE A 381 -20.65 22.32 -18.81
C PHE A 381 -19.71 21.55 -19.75
N ALA A 382 -20.00 20.29 -20.08
CA ALA A 382 -19.16 19.49 -20.97
C ALA A 382 -19.11 20.13 -22.36
N ALA A 383 -20.24 20.66 -22.83
CA ALA A 383 -20.32 21.40 -24.10
C ALA A 383 -19.46 22.67 -24.06
N GLY A 384 -19.59 23.48 -23.00
CA GLY A 384 -18.76 24.67 -22.82
C GLY A 384 -17.27 24.37 -22.64
N LEU A 385 -16.91 23.25 -22.02
CA LEU A 385 -15.53 22.80 -21.92
C LEU A 385 -14.99 22.37 -23.29
N TYR A 386 -15.75 21.59 -24.05
CA TYR A 386 -15.37 21.12 -25.39
C TYR A 386 -15.19 22.27 -26.36
N GLU A 387 -16.05 23.28 -26.26
CA GLU A 387 -15.96 24.52 -27.01
C GLU A 387 -14.75 25.36 -26.58
N LEU A 388 -14.55 25.57 -25.27
CA LEU A 388 -13.39 26.30 -24.71
C LEU A 388 -12.08 25.73 -25.24
N ILE A 389 -12.02 24.41 -25.38
CA ILE A 389 -10.80 23.68 -25.73
C ILE A 389 -10.75 23.25 -27.22
N GLY A 390 -11.77 23.60 -28.00
CA GLY A 390 -11.82 23.38 -29.45
C GLY A 390 -11.87 21.91 -29.88
N VAL A 391 -12.63 21.05 -29.19
CA VAL A 391 -12.85 19.64 -29.56
C VAL A 391 -14.31 19.32 -29.81
N ARG A 392 -14.56 18.40 -30.73
CA ARG A 392 -15.91 18.05 -31.21
C ARG A 392 -16.49 16.82 -30.53
N ASP A 393 -15.63 15.91 -30.09
CA ASP A 393 -16.05 14.66 -29.46
C ASP A 393 -15.03 14.15 -28.43
N PHE A 394 -15.39 13.07 -27.73
CA PHE A 394 -14.56 12.49 -26.69
C PHE A 394 -13.29 11.81 -27.23
N ALA A 395 -13.23 11.45 -28.51
CA ALA A 395 -12.03 10.90 -29.12
C ALA A 395 -11.00 12.02 -29.38
N GLU A 396 -11.44 13.17 -29.90
CA GLU A 396 -10.62 14.38 -29.99
C GLU A 396 -10.18 14.87 -28.61
N PHE A 397 -11.09 14.85 -27.63
CA PHE A 397 -10.77 15.11 -26.23
C PHE A 397 -9.67 14.16 -25.71
N LYS A 398 -9.75 12.85 -25.93
CA LYS A 398 -8.68 11.96 -25.48
C LYS A 398 -7.37 12.11 -26.26
N SER A 399 -7.40 12.60 -27.50
CA SER A 399 -6.18 12.79 -28.29
C SER A 399 -5.34 14.01 -27.88
N ARG A 400 -5.91 14.95 -27.13
CA ARG A 400 -5.28 16.25 -26.82
C ARG A 400 -5.29 16.60 -25.32
N PHE A 401 -6.03 15.83 -24.49
CA PHE A 401 -6.32 16.15 -23.09
C PHE A 401 -6.04 15.00 -22.13
N ALA A 402 -5.31 15.28 -21.05
CA ALA A 402 -5.21 14.38 -19.91
C ALA A 402 -6.03 14.86 -18.71
N LEU A 403 -6.73 13.94 -18.04
CA LEU A 403 -7.43 14.18 -16.79
C LEU A 403 -6.54 13.68 -15.65
N THR A 404 -6.16 14.57 -14.74
CA THR A 404 -5.40 14.22 -13.55
C THR A 404 -6.24 14.48 -12.30
N ASP A 405 -6.35 13.46 -11.46
CA ASP A 405 -7.07 13.48 -10.18
C ASP A 405 -6.17 13.93 -9.01
N ALA A 406 -4.95 14.41 -9.30
CA ALA A 406 -3.85 14.44 -8.34
C ALA A 406 -3.94 15.49 -7.22
N ILE A 407 -5.09 16.13 -7.01
CA ILE A 407 -5.36 16.85 -5.76
C ILE A 407 -6.75 16.52 -5.15
N ARG A 408 -6.84 15.34 -4.55
CA ARG A 408 -7.71 15.03 -3.39
C ARG A 408 -6.79 14.73 -2.20
N CYS A 409 -6.99 15.17 -0.97
CA CYS A 409 -8.12 15.73 -0.22
C CYS A 409 -7.66 16.98 0.56
N HIS A 410 -8.53 17.56 1.39
CA HIS A 410 -8.25 18.52 2.48
C HIS A 410 -8.75 19.95 2.27
N SER A 411 -10.04 20.12 2.02
CA SER A 411 -10.70 21.43 2.16
C SER A 411 -11.51 21.59 3.44
N ASN A 412 -11.86 20.51 4.17
CA ASN A 412 -12.66 20.62 5.41
C ASN A 412 -12.30 19.66 6.55
N ALA A 413 -11.22 18.88 6.44
CA ALA A 413 -10.75 18.06 7.56
C ALA A 413 -9.69 18.82 8.34
N THR A 414 -9.96 19.14 9.61
CA THR A 414 -9.04 19.79 10.57
C THR A 414 -7.74 19.02 10.83
N ARG A 415 -7.50 17.87 10.17
CA ARG A 415 -6.29 17.04 10.27
C ARG A 415 -5.92 16.38 8.95
N ALA A 416 -5.56 17.21 7.99
CA ALA A 416 -4.75 16.82 6.86
C ALA A 416 -3.28 16.73 7.26
N PRO A 417 -2.60 15.57 7.25
CA PRO A 417 -1.16 15.55 7.49
C PRO A 417 -0.46 16.27 6.32
N GLU A 418 0.32 17.32 6.59
CA GLU A 418 1.07 18.08 5.56
C GLU A 418 1.89 17.17 4.62
N LYS A 419 2.37 16.04 5.14
CA LYS A 419 3.09 15.00 4.37
C LYS A 419 2.24 14.34 3.27
N ALA A 420 0.95 14.10 3.52
CA ALA A 420 0.06 13.51 2.53
C ALA A 420 -0.18 14.49 1.37
N LEU A 421 -0.41 15.76 1.70
CA LEU A 421 -0.55 16.84 0.73
C LEU A 421 0.72 17.03 -0.10
N ALA A 422 1.91 16.99 0.54
CA ALA A 422 3.19 17.05 -0.17
C ALA A 422 3.38 15.89 -1.17
N ASN A 423 2.88 14.69 -0.87
CA ASN A 423 2.94 13.55 -1.77
C ASN A 423 2.00 13.70 -2.98
N CYS A 424 0.77 14.16 -2.76
CA CYS A 424 -0.19 14.46 -3.85
C CYS A 424 0.36 15.54 -4.78
N VAL A 425 0.95 16.60 -4.20
CA VAL A 425 1.56 17.70 -4.94
C VAL A 425 2.75 17.22 -5.78
N ARG A 426 3.64 16.41 -5.20
CA ARG A 426 4.75 15.79 -5.94
C ARG A 426 4.24 14.92 -7.08
N HIS A 427 3.19 14.14 -6.84
CA HIS A 427 2.59 13.28 -7.85
C HIS A 427 2.04 14.08 -9.04
N LEU A 428 1.24 15.11 -8.78
CA LEU A 428 0.72 15.98 -9.83
C LEU A 428 1.86 16.59 -10.65
N ARG A 429 2.94 17.06 -10.01
CA ARG A 429 4.10 17.60 -10.72
C ARG A 429 4.76 16.56 -11.61
N ASP A 430 4.96 15.34 -11.11
CA ASP A 430 5.59 14.26 -11.87
C ASP A 430 4.71 13.77 -13.03
N GLU A 431 3.38 13.80 -12.87
CA GLU A 431 2.44 13.50 -13.96
C GLU A 431 2.43 14.61 -15.02
N LEU A 432 2.43 15.88 -14.61
CA LEU A 432 2.49 17.01 -15.54
C LEU A 432 3.76 16.94 -16.42
N LYS A 433 4.93 16.57 -15.85
CA LYS A 433 6.19 16.40 -16.61
C LYS A 433 6.11 15.40 -17.76
N LEU A 434 5.15 14.49 -17.73
CA LEU A 434 4.94 13.49 -18.79
C LEU A 434 4.39 14.11 -20.08
N PHE A 435 3.89 15.34 -20.02
CA PHE A 435 3.31 16.06 -21.14
C PHE A 435 4.23 17.22 -21.55
N PRO A 436 5.34 16.95 -22.27
CA PRO A 436 6.27 17.99 -22.72
C PRO A 436 5.60 18.97 -23.69
N GLY A 437 4.50 18.56 -24.34
CA GLY A 437 3.67 19.41 -25.18
C GLY A 437 2.74 20.38 -24.44
N LEU A 438 2.64 20.31 -23.10
CA LEU A 438 1.65 21.04 -22.31
C LEU A 438 1.72 22.57 -22.49
N GLU A 439 0.61 23.16 -22.92
CA GLU A 439 0.42 24.59 -23.13
C GLU A 439 -0.66 25.17 -22.22
N THR A 440 -1.67 24.37 -21.87
CA THR A 440 -2.85 24.83 -21.10
C THR A 440 -3.19 23.91 -19.94
N LEU A 441 -3.51 24.49 -18.79
CA LEU A 441 -4.06 23.83 -17.61
C LEU A 441 -5.50 24.31 -17.38
N ILE A 442 -6.40 23.42 -17.00
CA ILE A 442 -7.75 23.77 -16.59
C ILE A 442 -7.97 23.24 -15.18
N VAL A 443 -8.23 24.11 -14.22
CA VAL A 443 -8.40 23.76 -12.81
C VAL A 443 -9.85 23.98 -12.42
N LEU A 444 -10.54 22.90 -12.04
CA LEU A 444 -11.98 22.90 -11.79
C LEU A 444 -12.28 22.88 -10.28
N GLY A 445 -12.92 23.95 -9.81
CA GLY A 445 -13.40 24.10 -8.43
C GLY A 445 -12.41 24.80 -7.48
N GLU A 446 -12.97 25.36 -6.40
CA GLU A 446 -12.25 26.17 -5.41
C GLU A 446 -11.12 25.39 -4.72
N ASP A 447 -11.39 24.15 -4.33
CA ASP A 447 -10.42 23.31 -3.63
C ASP A 447 -9.17 23.06 -4.49
N ALA A 448 -9.38 22.69 -5.76
CA ALA A 448 -8.30 22.45 -6.70
C ALA A 448 -7.53 23.74 -7.00
N TYR A 449 -8.24 24.88 -7.11
CA TYR A 449 -7.63 26.20 -7.27
C TYR A 449 -6.69 26.55 -6.12
N LEU A 450 -7.17 26.50 -4.87
CA LEU A 450 -6.38 26.88 -3.70
C LEU A 450 -5.13 26.01 -3.56
N GLN A 451 -5.27 24.70 -3.80
CA GLN A 451 -4.14 23.78 -3.72
C GLN A 451 -3.15 23.96 -4.86
N PHE A 452 -3.63 24.21 -6.08
CA PHE A 452 -2.78 24.54 -7.23
C PHE A 452 -1.97 25.81 -6.97
N GLN A 453 -2.62 26.88 -6.52
CA GLN A 453 -1.98 28.16 -6.19
C GLN A 453 -0.92 28.01 -5.10
N ARG A 454 -1.27 27.33 -4.00
CA ARG A 454 -0.38 27.19 -2.84
C ARG A 454 0.78 26.24 -3.09
N HIS A 455 0.50 25.08 -3.69
CA HIS A 455 1.46 23.98 -3.70
C HIS A 455 2.07 23.70 -5.07
N ILE A 456 1.40 24.02 -6.17
CA ILE A 456 1.99 23.88 -7.51
C ILE A 456 2.70 25.16 -7.91
N LEU A 457 2.09 26.33 -7.68
CA LEU A 457 2.71 27.63 -7.96
C LEU A 457 3.55 28.18 -6.80
N GLY A 458 3.42 27.61 -5.60
CA GLY A 458 4.23 28.00 -4.43
C GLY A 458 3.89 29.37 -3.84
N ARG A 459 2.64 29.84 -3.98
CA ARG A 459 2.20 31.14 -3.47
C ARG A 459 1.83 31.06 -1.98
N ASP A 460 2.18 32.10 -1.25
CA ASP A 460 1.76 32.26 0.14
C ASP A 460 0.28 32.58 0.24
N ALA A 461 -0.39 32.07 1.28
CA ALA A 461 -1.84 32.21 1.46
C ALA A 461 -2.38 33.66 1.35
N PRO A 462 -1.70 34.70 1.88
CA PRO A 462 -2.17 36.09 1.74
C PRO A 462 -2.12 36.63 0.31
N ALA A 463 -1.36 35.98 -0.59
CA ALA A 463 -1.17 36.38 -1.98
C ALA A 463 -2.09 35.62 -2.95
N ILE A 464 -2.93 34.70 -2.46
CA ILE A 464 -3.88 33.94 -3.27
C ILE A 464 -5.24 34.67 -3.27
N PRO A 465 -5.72 35.18 -4.42
CA PRO A 465 -7.05 35.76 -4.52
C PRO A 465 -8.15 34.79 -4.08
N GLY A 466 -9.24 35.29 -3.50
CA GLY A 466 -10.41 34.45 -3.21
C GLY A 466 -10.95 33.86 -4.51
N PHE A 467 -11.36 32.59 -4.51
CA PHE A 467 -11.80 31.91 -5.74
C PHE A 467 -13.00 32.61 -6.39
N ASP A 468 -14.04 32.93 -5.61
CA ASP A 468 -15.20 33.67 -6.13
C ASP A 468 -14.83 35.09 -6.61
N GLU A 469 -13.87 35.74 -5.95
CA GLU A 469 -13.36 37.05 -6.37
C GLU A 469 -12.58 36.98 -7.67
N LEU A 470 -11.83 35.90 -7.89
CA LEU A 470 -11.08 35.67 -9.12
C LEU A 470 -12.02 35.46 -10.32
N LEU A 471 -13.10 34.70 -10.13
CA LEU A 471 -14.01 34.33 -11.22
C LEU A 471 -14.95 35.49 -11.64
N LYS A 472 -15.21 36.46 -10.76
CA LYS A 472 -16.09 37.64 -10.98
C LYS A 472 -17.40 37.28 -11.72
N GLU A 473 -17.97 38.22 -12.50
CA GLU A 473 -19.20 38.01 -13.26
C GLU A 473 -19.05 36.99 -14.42
N GLN A 474 -17.82 36.62 -14.78
CA GLN A 474 -17.51 35.79 -15.95
C GLN A 474 -17.61 34.28 -15.65
N GLY A 475 -17.48 33.87 -14.38
CA GLY A 475 -17.57 32.47 -13.95
C GLY A 475 -16.36 31.61 -14.32
N TRP A 476 -15.32 32.22 -14.89
CA TRP A 476 -14.00 31.65 -15.16
C TRP A 476 -12.93 32.74 -15.10
N ALA A 477 -11.67 32.36 -14.93
CA ALA A 477 -10.51 33.25 -15.02
C ALA A 477 -9.35 32.57 -15.75
N LYS A 478 -8.45 33.37 -16.33
CA LYS A 478 -7.21 32.86 -16.93
C LYS A 478 -5.98 33.59 -16.39
N GLU A 479 -4.89 32.85 -16.31
CA GLU A 479 -3.61 33.33 -15.83
C GLU A 479 -2.47 32.66 -16.61
N SER A 480 -1.42 33.41 -16.92
CA SER A 480 -0.17 32.82 -17.41
C SER A 480 0.69 32.42 -16.21
N VAL A 481 1.02 31.14 -16.07
CA VAL A 481 1.75 30.61 -14.92
C VAL A 481 3.02 29.88 -15.37
N CYS A 482 4.12 30.11 -14.67
CA CYS A 482 5.33 29.32 -14.82
C CYS A 482 5.31 28.20 -13.78
N LEU A 483 5.34 26.95 -14.22
CA LEU A 483 5.45 25.83 -13.29
C LEU A 483 6.94 25.67 -12.89
N PRO A 484 7.27 25.62 -11.59
CA PRO A 484 8.66 25.57 -11.12
C PRO A 484 9.51 24.43 -11.74
N ASP A 485 8.85 23.34 -12.13
CA ASP A 485 9.50 22.12 -12.64
C ASP A 485 9.41 21.97 -14.19
N PHE A 486 9.06 23.03 -14.93
CA PHE A 486 8.85 23.03 -16.40
C PHE A 486 9.84 23.94 -17.16
N ASP A 487 11.13 23.91 -16.80
CA ASP A 487 12.20 24.66 -17.49
C ASP A 487 11.90 26.16 -17.73
N GLY A 488 11.07 26.77 -16.87
CA GLY A 488 10.66 28.17 -17.00
C GLY A 488 9.63 28.47 -18.09
N ARG A 489 9.06 27.46 -18.75
CA ARG A 489 7.99 27.64 -19.74
C ARG A 489 6.68 28.10 -19.09
N ALA A 490 6.10 29.17 -19.63
CA ALA A 490 4.77 29.62 -19.23
C ALA A 490 3.68 28.72 -19.86
N VAL A 491 2.73 28.31 -19.04
CA VAL A 491 1.49 27.62 -19.44
C VAL A 491 0.29 28.50 -19.10
N THR A 492 -0.78 28.40 -19.87
CA THR A 492 -2.01 29.14 -19.59
C THR A 492 -2.88 28.32 -18.63
N ALA A 493 -3.12 28.80 -17.41
CA ALA A 493 -4.05 28.19 -16.47
C ALA A 493 -5.42 28.86 -16.55
N PHE A 494 -6.47 28.05 -16.73
CA PHE A 494 -7.87 28.45 -16.61
C PHE A 494 -8.44 27.94 -15.29
N TYR A 495 -9.24 28.76 -14.63
CA TYR A 495 -9.93 28.45 -13.38
C TYR A 495 -11.44 28.60 -13.60
N CYS A 496 -12.24 27.60 -13.21
CA CYS A 496 -13.71 27.71 -13.26
C CYS A 496 -14.40 26.75 -12.29
N HIS A 497 -15.70 26.93 -12.05
CA HIS A 497 -16.45 26.09 -11.10
C HIS A 497 -16.59 24.62 -11.55
N HIS A 498 -16.69 23.71 -10.58
CA HIS A 498 -16.93 22.28 -10.81
C HIS A 498 -18.43 21.97 -11.04
N PRO A 499 -18.81 21.13 -12.02
CA PRO A 499 -20.22 20.89 -12.38
C PRO A 499 -21.04 20.07 -11.38
N THR A 500 -20.42 19.22 -10.56
CA THR A 500 -21.14 18.26 -9.68
C THR A 500 -21.55 18.81 -8.32
N TYR A 501 -21.18 20.05 -7.98
CA TYR A 501 -21.37 20.62 -6.64
C TYR A 501 -22.41 21.72 -6.58
N GLY A 502 -23.60 21.56 -7.16
CA GLY A 502 -24.73 22.48 -6.92
C GLY A 502 -24.45 23.97 -7.23
N TYR A 503 -23.33 24.31 -7.88
CA TYR A 503 -22.93 25.67 -8.22
C TYR A 503 -23.77 26.11 -9.42
N LYS A 504 -24.96 26.63 -9.15
CA LYS A 504 -25.97 27.09 -10.13
C LYS A 504 -25.53 28.34 -10.93
N ARG A 505 -24.23 28.63 -11.09
CA ARG A 505 -23.73 29.88 -11.67
C ARG A 505 -22.60 29.74 -12.68
N THR A 506 -22.45 28.61 -13.36
CA THR A 506 -21.59 28.60 -14.57
C THR A 506 -22.48 28.84 -15.80
N PRO A 507 -22.57 30.08 -16.33
CA PRO A 507 -23.16 30.29 -17.65
C PRO A 507 -22.36 29.50 -18.71
N SER A 508 -23.04 29.11 -19.78
CA SER A 508 -22.41 28.48 -20.95
C SER A 508 -21.31 29.40 -21.47
N ILE A 509 -20.07 28.90 -21.49
CA ILE A 509 -18.89 29.62 -22.03
C ILE A 509 -19.15 30.12 -23.47
N ALA A 510 -20.02 29.43 -24.23
CA ALA A 510 -20.50 29.79 -25.56
C ALA A 510 -21.04 31.22 -25.72
N LYS A 511 -21.60 31.84 -24.67
CA LYS A 511 -22.24 33.15 -24.80
C LYS A 511 -21.26 34.33 -24.73
N LEU A 512 -19.98 34.08 -24.42
CA LEU A 512 -19.04 35.12 -23.96
C LEU A 512 -17.71 35.17 -24.72
N LEU A 513 -17.45 34.26 -25.68
CA LEU A 513 -16.20 34.26 -26.45
C LEU A 513 -16.30 34.75 -27.90
N GLY A 514 -17.52 35.01 -28.42
CA GLY A 514 -17.70 35.53 -29.79
C GLY A 514 -17.56 34.45 -30.84
#